data_AF-A0A1I5WH39-F1
#
_entry.id   AF-A0A1I5WH39-F1
#
_cell.length_a   1.000
_cell.length_b   1.000
_cell.length_c   1.000
_cell.angle_alpha   90.00
_cell.angle_beta   90.00
_cell.angle_gamma   90.00
#
_symmetry.space_group_name_H-M   'P 1'
#
loop_
_entity.id
_entity.type
_entity.pdbx_description
1 polymer ?
#
loop_
_entity_poly.entity_id
_entity_poly.type
_entity_poly.pdbx_seq_one_letter_code
_entity_poly.pdbx_strand_id
1 'polypeptide(L)' 'MKLALRKVLADCAANVVFDLLNLIDGTTDPKQGQWSEVVLVDKPAYDEHREFLHDEFFGAYWDWQVIRPDKTWRLDLLAE' A
#
# COMPACT_ATOMS: atom_id res chain seq x y z
N MET A 1 15.11 20.31 6.45
CA MET A 1 14.33 20.46 5.19
C MET A 1 14.33 19.21 4.31
N LYS A 2 15.49 18.70 3.84
CA LYS A 2 15.55 17.54 2.92
C LYS A 2 14.81 16.29 3.42
N LEU A 3 14.85 16.02 4.72
CA LEU A 3 14.16 14.88 5.33
C LEU A 3 12.63 15.03 5.30
N ALA A 4 12.11 16.17 5.74
CA ALA A 4 10.67 16.43 5.75
C ALA A 4 10.09 16.34 4.33
N LEU A 5 10.81 16.88 3.34
CA LEU A 5 10.42 16.76 1.94
C LEU A 5 10.41 15.30 1.45
N ARG A 6 11.41 14.50 1.82
CA ARG A 6 11.43 13.06 1.49
C ARG A 6 10.26 12.31 2.11
N LYS A 7 9.95 12.56 3.39
CA LYS A 7 8.80 11.96 4.06
C LYS A 7 7.49 12.31 3.35
N VAL A 8 7.29 13.60 3.04
CA VAL A 8 6.08 14.06 2.34
C VAL A 8 5.96 13.41 0.96
N LEU A 9 7.04 13.36 0.19
CA LEU A 9 7.01 12.73 -1.13
C LEU A 9 6.72 11.22 -1.06
N ALA A 10 7.29 10.54 -0.07
CA ALA A 10 7.02 9.12 0.14
C ALA A 10 5.58 8.85 0.57
N ASP A 11 5.09 9.64 1.53
CA ASP A 11 3.72 9.57 2.02
C ASP A 11 2.71 9.85 0.89
N CYS A 12 2.95 10.90 0.09
CA CYS A 12 2.11 11.22 -1.06
C CYS A 12 2.11 10.12 -2.14
N ALA A 13 3.22 9.40 -2.33
CA ALA A 13 3.28 8.33 -3.31
C ALA A 13 2.65 7.03 -2.78
N ALA A 14 2.93 6.66 -1.53
CA ALA A 14 2.46 5.42 -0.92
C ALA A 14 0.94 5.47 -0.65
N ASN A 15 0.43 6.58 -0.11
CA ASN A 15 -0.99 6.69 0.25
C ASN A 15 -1.90 6.63 -0.98
N VAL A 16 -1.50 7.23 -2.11
CA VAL A 16 -2.30 7.15 -3.35
C VAL A 16 -2.41 5.72 -3.86
N VAL A 17 -1.32 4.95 -3.80
CA VAL A 17 -1.33 3.54 -4.22
C VAL A 17 -2.12 2.71 -3.21
N PHE A 18 -1.90 2.90 -1.92
CA PHE A 18 -2.62 2.20 -0.86
C PHE A 18 -4.14 2.45 -0.94
N ASP A 19 -4.57 3.71 -1.11
CA ASP A 19 -5.99 4.07 -1.28
C ASP A 19 -6.60 3.43 -2.52
N LEU A 20 -5.86 3.39 -3.63
CA LEU A 20 -6.30 2.70 -4.85
C LEU A 20 -6.50 1.20 -4.61
N LEU A 21 -5.59 0.55 -3.88
CA LEU A 21 -5.71 -0.87 -3.54
C LEU A 21 -6.89 -1.13 -2.61
N ASN A 22 -7.15 -0.26 -1.63
CA ASN A 22 -8.35 -0.35 -0.80
C ASN A 22 -9.64 -0.25 -1.62
N LEU A 23 -9.67 0.59 -2.66
CA LEU A 23 -10.81 0.69 -3.57
C LEU A 23 -11.02 -0.61 -4.39
N ILE A 24 -9.93 -1.27 -4.81
CA ILE A 24 -9.96 -2.55 -5.53
C ILE A 24 -10.34 -3.71 -4.59
N ASP A 25 -9.88 -3.66 -3.35
CA ASP A 25 -10.19 -4.66 -2.34
C ASP A 25 -11.61 -4.55 -1.81
N GLY A 26 -12.30 -3.44 -2.09
CA GLY A 26 -13.65 -3.16 -1.60
C GLY A 26 -13.70 -2.69 -0.14
N THR A 27 -12.56 -2.32 0.44
CA THR A 27 -12.44 -1.87 1.83
C THR A 27 -12.65 -0.37 2.00
N THR A 28 -12.81 0.38 0.90
CA THR A 28 -13.13 1.80 0.90
C THR A 28 -14.06 2.17 -0.24
N ASP A 29 -15.00 3.08 0.04
CA ASP A 29 -15.89 3.67 -0.96
C ASP A 29 -15.26 4.91 -1.63
N PRO A 30 -15.53 5.14 -2.92
CA PRO A 30 -15.15 6.38 -3.56
C PRO A 30 -15.93 7.56 -2.98
N LYS A 31 -15.21 8.66 -2.77
CA LYS A 31 -15.78 9.89 -2.20
C LYS A 31 -16.81 10.57 -3.10
N GLN A 32 -16.80 10.28 -4.41
CA GLN A 32 -17.68 10.88 -5.41
C GLN A 32 -18.09 9.83 -6.45
N GLY A 33 -19.39 9.78 -6.75
CA GLY A 33 -19.96 8.84 -7.73
C GLY A 33 -20.41 7.52 -7.12
N GLN A 34 -21.32 6.82 -7.81
CA GLN A 34 -21.66 5.44 -7.50
C GLN A 34 -20.67 4.54 -8.25
N TRP A 35 -19.73 3.95 -7.53
CA TRP A 35 -18.80 2.98 -8.09
C TRP A 35 -19.31 1.58 -7.78
N SER A 36 -19.32 0.70 -8.78
CA SER A 36 -19.56 -0.73 -8.57
C SER A 36 -18.22 -1.36 -8.19
N GLU A 37 -18.14 -1.92 -6.98
CA GLU A 37 -16.95 -2.58 -6.44
C GLU A 37 -16.28 -3.49 -7.48
N VAL A 38 -14.96 -3.33 -7.69
CA VAL A 38 -14.20 -4.13 -8.68
C VAL A 38 -13.24 -5.02 -7.91
N VAL A 39 -13.67 -6.26 -7.70
CA VAL A 39 -12.90 -7.30 -7.03
C VAL A 39 -12.00 -8.02 -8.05
N LEU A 40 -10.68 -7.84 -7.93
CA LEU A 40 -9.71 -8.66 -8.67
C LEU A 40 -9.46 -9.96 -7.90
N VAL A 41 -9.94 -11.08 -8.46
CA VAL A 41 -9.71 -12.44 -7.92
C VAL A 41 -9.35 -13.41 -9.04
N ASP A 42 -8.28 -14.18 -8.83
CA ASP A 42 -7.97 -15.31 -9.70
C ASP A 42 -8.87 -16.50 -9.32
N LYS A 43 -9.96 -16.68 -10.07
CA LYS A 43 -10.98 -17.75 -9.96
C LYS A 43 -11.75 -17.81 -8.62
N PRO A 44 -13.10 -17.86 -8.64
CA PRO A 44 -13.89 -17.77 -7.43
C PRO A 44 -14.02 -19.15 -6.77
N ALA A 45 -13.14 -19.47 -5.83
CA ALA A 45 -13.62 -20.06 -4.59
C ALA A 45 -13.74 -18.87 -3.63
N TYR A 46 -14.92 -18.67 -3.04
CA TYR A 46 -15.09 -17.67 -2.00
C TYR A 46 -14.17 -18.11 -0.84
N ASP A 47 -12.99 -17.52 -0.79
CA ASP A 47 -12.00 -17.81 0.24
C ASP A 47 -12.22 -16.82 1.38
N GLU A 48 -12.59 -17.33 2.55
CA GLU A 48 -12.69 -16.53 3.77
C GLU A 48 -11.31 -16.02 4.22
N HIS A 49 -10.23 -16.53 3.62
CA HIS A 49 -8.83 -16.11 3.82
C HIS A 49 -8.29 -15.29 2.64
N ARG A 50 -9.14 -14.48 2.00
CA ARG A 50 -8.70 -13.58 0.93
C ARG A 50 -7.62 -12.63 1.46
N GLU A 51 -6.42 -12.75 0.91
CA GLU A 51 -5.35 -11.76 1.08
C GLU A 51 -5.77 -10.47 0.36
N PHE A 52 -5.60 -9.33 1.03
CA PHE A 52 -5.94 -8.03 0.47
C PHE A 52 -4.71 -7.35 -0.11
N LEU A 53 -4.86 -6.75 -1.28
CA LEU A 53 -3.76 -6.10 -2.00
C LEU A 53 -3.15 -4.95 -1.18
N HIS A 54 -3.97 -4.18 -0.45
CA HIS A 54 -3.47 -3.10 0.39
C HIS A 54 -2.59 -3.60 1.55
N ASP A 55 -2.92 -4.74 2.14
CA ASP A 55 -2.13 -5.38 3.20
C ASP A 55 -0.82 -5.95 2.64
N GLU A 56 -0.89 -6.65 1.50
CA GLU A 56 0.32 -7.16 0.82
C GLU A 56 1.27 -6.02 0.42
N PHE A 57 0.73 -4.93 -0.13
CA PHE A 57 1.52 -3.76 -0.50
C PHE A 57 2.21 -3.13 0.72
N PHE A 58 1.49 -3.02 1.85
CA PHE A 58 2.08 -2.53 3.09
C PHE A 58 3.18 -3.47 3.62
N GLY A 59 2.94 -4.79 3.59
CA GLY A 59 3.91 -5.81 3.97
C GLY A 59 5.18 -5.80 3.11
N ALA A 60 5.02 -5.68 1.80
CA ALA A 60 6.11 -5.70 0.83
C ALA A 60 7.16 -4.60 1.06
N TYR A 61 6.78 -3.46 1.66
CA TYR A 61 7.74 -2.43 2.05
C TYR A 61 8.74 -2.94 3.09
N TRP A 62 8.27 -3.70 4.09
CA TRP A 62 9.11 -4.25 5.15
C TRP A 62 10.00 -5.37 4.61
N ASP A 63 9.48 -6.23 3.74
CA ASP A 63 10.28 -7.26 3.06
C ASP A 63 11.37 -6.65 2.18
N TRP A 64 11.00 -5.63 1.40
CA TRP A 64 11.96 -4.86 0.61
C TRP A 64 13.06 -4.26 1.50
N GLN A 65 12.70 -3.73 2.67
CA GLN A 65 13.67 -3.22 3.63
C GLN A 65 14.70 -4.30 4.01
N VAL A 66 14.29 -5.55 4.20
CA VAL A 66 15.21 -6.67 4.51
C VAL A 66 16.15 -7.00 3.34
N ILE A 67 15.71 -6.92 2.08
CA ILE A 67 16.51 -7.33 0.91
C ILE A 67 17.24 -6.19 0.19
N ARG A 68 16.94 -4.92 0.49
CA ARG A 68 17.50 -3.77 -0.25
C ARG A 68 19.05 -3.76 -0.25
N PRO A 69 19.70 -3.41 -1.38
CA PRO A 69 21.17 -3.37 -1.45
C PRO A 69 21.82 -2.34 -0.52
N ASP A 70 21.21 -1.15 -0.41
CA ASP A 70 21.70 -0.08 0.45
C ASP A 70 21.00 -0.10 1.81
N LYS A 71 21.67 -0.67 2.82
CA LYS A 71 21.16 -0.69 4.21
C LYS A 71 21.19 0.67 4.91
N THR A 72 21.91 1.64 4.36
CA THR A 72 21.98 3.00 4.91
C THR A 72 20.79 3.86 4.47
N TRP A 73 20.16 3.50 3.35
CA TRP A 73 18.94 4.14 2.90
C TRP A 73 17.81 3.90 3.89
N ARG A 74 17.09 4.98 4.26
CA ARG A 74 15.86 4.93 5.05
C ARG A 74 14.87 5.96 4.52
N LEU A 75 13.58 5.62 4.57
CA LEU A 75 12.49 6.52 4.20
C LEU A 75 12.37 7.69 5.19
N ASP A 76 12.63 7.40 6.47
CA ASP A 76 12.71 8.36 7.55
C ASP A 76 13.94 8.13 8.47
N LEU A 77 14.00 8.89 9.57
CA LEU A 77 15.04 8.76 10.60
C LEU A 77 14.61 7.87 11.76
N LEU A 78 13.47 7.17 11.69
CA LEU A 78 13.08 6.28 12.78
C LEU A 78 14.00 5.07 12.71
N ALA A 79 14.91 5.01 13.68
CA ALA A 79 15.47 3.75 14.12
C ALA A 79 14.40 3.11 14.99
N GLU A 80 13.88 1.97 14.55
CA GLU A 80 13.59 0.93 15.53
C GLU A 80 14.91 0.43 16.12
#